data_AF-A0A6J7QVJ5-F1
#
_entry.id   AF-A0A6J7QVJ5-F1
#
_cell.length_a   1.000
_cell.length_b   1.000
_cell.length_c   1.000
_cell.angle_alpha   90.00
_cell.angle_beta   90.00
_cell.angle_gamma   90.00
#
_symmetry.space_group_name_H-M   'P 1'
#
loop_
_entity.id
_entity.type
_entity.pdbx_description
1 polymer ?
#
loop_
_entity_poly.entity_id
_entity_poly.type
_entity_poly.pdbx_seq_one_letter_code
_entity_poly.pdbx_strand_id
1 'polypeptide(L)'
;MRHFLTGAVIAILLFATASPAHAMSVNGCPIVANAVCVGVNLDGAALQGVDLSGADLTGATLRVADLTGANMRLVRLNSADLTGAYLTGATLAGAFLAGATGDLAQFTRADLTGADLHEVNLTSAIFNEADLTGASLDNALLPNADLRAATLNGDSITGADLTKANLTDALLIGSDLSFTNLTGAVLWGSRLTDAQFDGANLTDTNFFQADLRRADLRGADLTNANFSGADMRGVRLSANALRNPQFGCDKSTTWSGPNRRKLERYCQLHGSDCPIILWPCPTAERPCGYLPGESTAQKLVMLAQCYPEYAGRPWT
;
A
#
# COMPACT_ATOMS: atom_id res chain seq x y z
N MET A 1 -68.31 -7.05 -6.31
CA MET A 1 -67.11 -7.26 -7.17
C MET A 1 -66.16 -6.11 -6.84
N ARG A 2 -65.29 -6.23 -5.83
CA ARG A 2 -63.87 -6.65 -5.89
C ARG A 2 -63.07 -6.02 -7.03
N HIS A 3 -62.16 -5.10 -6.69
CA HIS A 3 -60.81 -4.80 -7.22
C HIS A 3 -60.26 -3.69 -6.28
N PHE A 4 -59.31 -3.84 -5.35
CA PHE A 4 -57.90 -4.31 -5.35
C PHE A 4 -57.02 -3.68 -6.45
N LEU A 5 -56.11 -2.78 -6.02
CA LEU A 5 -54.73 -2.52 -6.49
C LEU A 5 -54.19 -1.34 -5.63
N THR A 6 -53.64 -1.61 -4.43
CA THR A 6 -52.19 -1.74 -4.11
C THR A 6 -51.36 -0.49 -4.40
N GLY A 7 -50.90 0.14 -3.32
CA GLY A 7 -50.09 1.35 -3.30
C GLY A 7 -48.70 1.13 -3.90
N ALA A 8 -48.29 2.08 -4.74
CA ALA A 8 -46.90 2.32 -5.05
C ALA A 8 -46.35 3.25 -3.96
N VAL A 9 -45.50 2.71 -3.10
CA VAL A 9 -44.63 3.49 -2.23
C VAL A 9 -43.64 4.21 -3.15
N ILE A 10 -43.88 5.49 -3.36
CA ILE A 10 -42.90 6.39 -3.97
C ILE A 10 -41.75 6.48 -2.98
N ALA A 11 -40.61 5.90 -3.33
CA ALA A 11 -39.35 6.11 -2.64
C ALA A 11 -39.01 7.60 -2.74
N ILE A 12 -39.27 8.33 -1.66
CA ILE A 12 -38.84 9.71 -1.52
C ILE A 12 -37.32 9.67 -1.34
N LEU A 13 -36.62 9.97 -2.44
CA LEU A 13 -35.25 10.48 -2.43
C LEU A 13 -35.25 11.77 -1.59
N LEU A 14 -34.94 11.63 -0.30
CA LEU A 14 -34.58 12.76 0.55
C LEU A 14 -33.18 13.20 0.13
N PHE A 15 -33.13 14.17 -0.79
CA PHE A 15 -31.99 15.06 -0.93
C PHE A 15 -31.87 15.84 0.38
N ALA A 16 -31.02 15.37 1.30
CA ALA A 16 -30.62 16.14 2.46
C ALA A 16 -29.65 17.23 1.97
N THR A 17 -30.18 18.42 1.68
CA THR A 17 -29.38 19.63 1.67
C THR A 17 -28.82 19.82 3.07
N ALA A 18 -27.50 19.75 3.19
CA ALA A 18 -26.77 19.91 4.44
C ALA A 18 -27.19 21.21 5.16
N SER A 19 -27.78 21.05 6.34
CA SER A 19 -27.88 22.10 7.36
C SER A 19 -27.26 21.53 8.64
N PRO A 20 -26.18 22.13 9.18
CA PRO A 20 -25.55 21.65 10.38
C PRO A 20 -26.43 22.02 11.59
N ALA A 21 -26.60 21.09 12.53
CA ALA A 21 -27.20 21.25 13.88
C ALA A 21 -28.56 20.60 14.17
N HIS A 22 -29.06 19.66 13.37
CA HIS A 22 -30.02 18.67 13.88
C HIS A 22 -29.31 17.33 14.02
N ALA A 23 -29.42 16.71 15.20
CA ALA A 23 -28.94 15.36 15.43
C ALA A 23 -29.53 14.45 14.35
N MET A 24 -28.72 14.13 13.34
CA MET A 24 -29.10 13.23 12.27
C MET A 24 -29.17 11.83 12.89
N SER A 25 -30.25 11.10 12.60
CA SER A 25 -30.30 9.68 12.93
C SER A 25 -30.52 8.90 11.64
N VAL A 26 -29.71 7.86 11.44
CA VAL A 26 -29.82 6.94 10.31
C VAL A 26 -30.08 5.57 10.87
N ASN A 27 -31.19 4.95 10.48
CA ASN A 27 -31.60 3.61 10.92
C ASN A 27 -31.54 3.40 12.45
N GLY A 28 -31.89 4.45 13.22
CA GLY A 28 -31.91 4.43 14.68
C GLY A 28 -30.56 4.70 15.35
N CYS A 29 -29.47 4.81 14.59
CA CYS A 29 -28.19 5.29 15.11
C CYS A 29 -28.20 6.82 15.18
N PRO A 30 -27.94 7.44 16.34
CA PRO A 30 -27.67 8.88 16.39
C PRO A 30 -26.28 9.16 15.81
N ILE A 31 -26.18 10.00 14.78
CA ILE A 31 -24.94 10.38 14.11
C ILE A 31 -24.27 11.53 14.88
N VAL A 32 -23.65 11.17 15.99
CA VAL A 32 -22.94 12.06 16.91
C VAL A 32 -21.74 11.33 17.54
N ALA A 33 -20.82 12.09 18.14
CA ALA A 33 -19.69 11.54 18.88
C ALA A 33 -20.15 10.60 20.01
N ASN A 34 -19.39 9.53 20.25
CA ASN A 34 -19.63 8.50 21.27
C ASN A 34 -20.99 7.78 21.16
N ALA A 35 -21.67 7.87 20.01
CA ALA A 35 -22.88 7.10 19.77
C ALA A 35 -22.60 5.59 19.82
N VAL A 36 -23.54 4.81 20.35
CA VAL A 36 -23.45 3.35 20.38
C VAL A 36 -24.44 2.80 19.35
N CYS A 37 -23.90 2.30 18.24
CA CYS A 37 -24.67 1.80 17.09
C CYS A 37 -24.10 0.46 16.59
N VAL A 38 -23.87 -0.47 17.52
CA VAL A 38 -23.36 -1.81 17.19
C VAL A 38 -24.30 -2.52 16.21
N GLY A 39 -23.73 -3.06 15.12
CA GLY A 39 -24.46 -3.84 14.12
C GLY A 39 -25.45 -3.04 13.26
N VAL A 40 -25.43 -1.71 13.33
CA VAL A 40 -26.37 -0.88 12.56
C VAL A 40 -26.09 -0.97 11.06
N ASN A 41 -27.14 -0.87 10.25
CA ASN A 41 -26.99 -0.67 8.81
C ASN A 41 -26.93 0.84 8.50
N LEU A 42 -25.81 1.28 7.93
CA LEU A 42 -25.53 2.64 7.45
C LEU A 42 -25.09 2.61 5.97
N ASP A 43 -25.49 1.58 5.23
CA ASP A 43 -25.14 1.44 3.81
C ASP A 43 -25.64 2.63 3.01
N GLY A 44 -24.76 3.19 2.16
CA GLY A 44 -25.07 4.34 1.32
C GLY A 44 -25.41 5.63 2.09
N ALA A 45 -25.19 5.67 3.41
CA ALA A 45 -25.50 6.85 4.21
C ALA A 45 -24.61 8.04 3.81
N ALA A 46 -25.21 9.23 3.73
CA ALA A 46 -24.50 10.49 3.50
C ALA A 46 -24.02 11.05 4.85
N LEU A 47 -22.77 10.76 5.19
CA LEU A 47 -22.13 11.04 6.48
C LEU A 47 -20.90 11.95 6.29
N GLN A 48 -20.94 12.86 5.31
CA GLN A 48 -19.82 13.73 5.01
C GLN A 48 -19.60 14.74 6.13
N GLY A 49 -18.36 14.85 6.60
CA GLY A 49 -17.96 15.81 7.64
C GLY A 49 -18.63 15.63 9.00
N VAL A 50 -19.34 14.52 9.23
CA VAL A 50 -19.99 14.27 10.52
C VAL A 50 -18.96 13.99 11.61
N ASP A 51 -19.37 14.18 12.86
CA ASP A 51 -18.57 13.78 14.01
C ASP A 51 -19.10 12.47 14.59
N LEU A 52 -18.31 11.41 14.41
CA LEU A 52 -18.48 10.06 14.96
C LEU A 52 -17.30 9.69 15.86
N SER A 53 -16.56 10.68 16.38
CA SER A 53 -15.41 10.42 17.24
C SER A 53 -15.83 9.60 18.47
N GLY A 54 -15.10 8.52 18.75
CA GLY A 54 -15.38 7.58 19.83
C GLY A 54 -16.66 6.75 19.67
N ALA A 55 -17.38 6.87 18.56
CA ALA A 55 -18.60 6.09 18.34
C ALA A 55 -18.28 4.58 18.26
N ASP A 56 -19.24 3.76 18.70
CA ASP A 56 -19.18 2.32 18.59
C ASP A 56 -20.06 1.85 17.41
N LEU A 57 -19.38 1.54 16.32
CA LEU A 57 -19.93 1.00 15.07
C LEU A 57 -19.47 -0.45 14.86
N THR A 58 -19.16 -1.17 15.94
CA THR A 58 -18.73 -2.58 15.87
C THR A 58 -19.75 -3.41 15.09
N GLY A 59 -19.29 -4.14 14.08
CA GLY A 59 -20.13 -4.97 13.23
C GLY A 59 -21.15 -4.22 12.36
N ALA A 60 -21.09 -2.88 12.29
CA ALA A 60 -21.99 -2.10 11.45
C ALA A 60 -21.70 -2.33 9.95
N THR A 61 -22.71 -2.16 9.11
CA THR A 61 -22.52 -2.13 7.64
C THR A 61 -22.49 -0.68 7.17
N LEU A 62 -21.43 -0.29 6.49
CA LEU A 62 -21.14 1.06 5.99
C LEU A 62 -20.86 1.00 4.48
N ARG A 63 -21.44 0.02 3.79
CA ARG A 63 -21.12 -0.26 2.39
C ARG A 63 -21.49 0.93 1.53
N VAL A 64 -20.54 1.44 0.76
CA VAL A 64 -20.73 2.61 -0.11
C VAL A 64 -21.22 3.86 0.66
N ALA A 65 -21.05 3.91 1.99
CA ALA A 65 -21.35 5.10 2.79
C ALA A 65 -20.35 6.21 2.46
N ASP A 66 -20.82 7.45 2.44
CA ASP A 66 -19.95 8.60 2.22
C ASP A 66 -19.56 9.24 3.55
N LEU A 67 -18.36 8.90 4.02
CA LEU A 67 -17.71 9.38 5.24
C LEU A 67 -16.62 10.41 4.90
N THR A 68 -16.67 11.04 3.72
CA THR A 68 -15.66 12.00 3.28
C THR A 68 -15.49 13.11 4.31
N GLY A 69 -14.26 13.30 4.79
CA GLY A 69 -13.93 14.30 5.81
C GLY A 69 -14.56 14.09 7.19
N ALA A 70 -15.18 12.93 7.47
CA ALA A 70 -15.76 12.65 8.77
C ALA A 70 -14.69 12.59 9.87
N ASN A 71 -15.02 13.09 11.05
CA ASN A 71 -14.22 12.89 12.25
C ASN A 71 -14.61 11.55 12.88
N MET A 72 -13.73 10.55 12.77
CA MET A 72 -13.91 9.19 13.28
C MET A 72 -12.77 8.79 14.23
N ARG A 73 -12.15 9.78 14.90
CA ARG A 73 -11.07 9.51 15.87
C ARG A 73 -11.54 8.54 16.93
N LEU A 74 -10.73 7.52 17.23
CA LEU A 74 -11.05 6.50 18.25
C LEU A 74 -12.37 5.75 18.02
N VAL A 75 -12.93 5.77 16.81
CA VAL A 75 -14.14 5.00 16.47
C VAL A 75 -13.86 3.50 16.62
N ARG A 76 -14.86 2.73 17.06
CA ARG A 76 -14.82 1.26 17.01
C ARG A 76 -15.55 0.79 15.77
N LEU A 77 -14.82 0.14 14.87
CA LEU A 77 -15.25 -0.44 13.60
C LEU A 77 -14.85 -1.93 13.54
N ASN A 78 -14.56 -2.57 14.68
CA ASN A 78 -14.20 -3.97 14.72
C ASN A 78 -15.25 -4.81 13.99
N SER A 79 -14.80 -5.65 13.05
CA SER A 79 -15.67 -6.48 12.20
C SER A 79 -16.75 -5.72 11.41
N ALA A 80 -16.62 -4.40 11.22
CA ALA A 80 -17.53 -3.62 10.38
C ALA A 80 -17.27 -3.88 8.89
N ASP A 81 -18.30 -3.64 8.06
CA ASP A 81 -18.20 -3.76 6.61
C ASP A 81 -18.17 -2.37 5.94
N LEU A 82 -16.97 -1.94 5.55
CA LEU A 82 -16.66 -0.69 4.86
C LEU A 82 -16.56 -0.87 3.33
N THR A 83 -17.06 -1.97 2.77
CA THR A 83 -16.90 -2.27 1.33
C THR A 83 -17.36 -1.10 0.45
N GLY A 84 -16.44 -0.56 -0.35
CA GLY A 84 -16.68 0.58 -1.23
C GLY A 84 -16.98 1.91 -0.54
N ALA A 85 -16.80 2.03 0.78
CA ALA A 85 -17.04 3.27 1.52
C ALA A 85 -16.05 4.38 1.09
N TYR A 86 -16.52 5.64 1.13
CA TYR A 86 -15.72 6.82 0.82
C TYR A 86 -15.23 7.45 2.13
N LEU A 87 -13.94 7.33 2.44
CA LEU A 87 -13.29 7.90 3.63
C LEU A 87 -12.23 8.93 3.25
N THR A 88 -12.36 9.57 2.09
CA THR A 88 -11.35 10.53 1.62
C THR A 88 -11.22 11.68 2.61
N GLY A 89 -10.00 11.92 3.10
CA GLY A 89 -9.72 12.97 4.09
C GLY A 89 -10.36 12.75 5.47
N ALA A 90 -10.94 11.57 5.75
CA ALA A 90 -11.50 11.27 7.07
C ALA A 90 -10.40 11.15 8.12
N THR A 91 -10.73 11.46 9.38
CA THR A 91 -9.81 11.30 10.52
C THR A 91 -10.16 10.04 11.30
N LEU A 92 -9.36 8.99 11.16
CA LEU A 92 -9.45 7.70 11.84
C LEU A 92 -8.29 7.47 12.84
N ALA A 93 -7.60 8.53 13.28
CA ALA A 93 -6.51 8.40 14.23
C ALA A 93 -6.93 7.60 15.49
N GLY A 94 -6.18 6.54 15.79
CA GLY A 94 -6.43 5.60 16.88
C GLY A 94 -7.74 4.81 16.77
N ALA A 95 -8.36 4.72 15.59
CA ALA A 95 -9.55 3.91 15.36
C ALA A 95 -9.25 2.42 15.51
N PHE A 96 -10.27 1.64 15.90
CA PHE A 96 -10.19 0.19 16.04
C PHE A 96 -10.92 -0.49 14.90
N LEU A 97 -10.20 -1.07 13.94
CA LEU A 97 -10.77 -1.70 12.75
C LEU A 97 -10.52 -3.21 12.69
N ALA A 98 -10.02 -3.83 13.75
CA ALA A 98 -9.62 -5.23 13.71
C ALA A 98 -10.70 -6.15 13.09
N GLY A 99 -10.29 -6.96 12.12
CA GLY A 99 -11.18 -7.88 11.39
C GLY A 99 -12.25 -7.21 10.52
N ALA A 100 -12.22 -5.89 10.30
CA ALA A 100 -13.13 -5.21 9.39
C ALA A 100 -12.87 -5.60 7.93
N THR A 101 -13.91 -5.55 7.10
CA THR A 101 -13.81 -5.69 5.65
C THR A 101 -13.99 -4.34 4.97
N GLY A 102 -13.33 -4.11 3.85
CA GLY A 102 -13.37 -2.84 3.15
C GLY A 102 -12.81 -2.95 1.74
N ASP A 103 -13.23 -3.99 1.02
CA ASP A 103 -12.86 -4.15 -0.38
C ASP A 103 -13.23 -2.87 -1.15
N LEU A 104 -12.28 -2.32 -1.92
CA LEU A 104 -12.45 -1.07 -2.67
C LEU A 104 -12.77 0.19 -1.82
N ALA A 105 -12.58 0.16 -0.50
CA ALA A 105 -12.75 1.34 0.35
C ALA A 105 -11.71 2.43 0.02
N GLN A 106 -12.11 3.70 0.14
CA GLN A 106 -11.30 4.84 -0.29
C GLN A 106 -10.83 5.70 0.88
N PHE A 107 -9.59 5.49 1.31
CA PHE A 107 -8.89 6.21 2.37
C PHE A 107 -7.93 7.29 1.84
N THR A 108 -8.12 7.78 0.61
CA THR A 108 -7.23 8.80 0.03
C THR A 108 -7.08 10.00 0.97
N ARG A 109 -5.85 10.36 1.34
CA ARG A 109 -5.52 11.45 2.28
C ARG A 109 -6.18 11.32 3.67
N ALA A 110 -6.62 10.13 4.08
CA ALA A 110 -7.14 9.89 5.41
C ALA A 110 -6.01 9.85 6.45
N ASP A 111 -6.32 10.24 7.68
CA ASP A 111 -5.44 10.09 8.84
C ASP A 111 -5.82 8.81 9.59
N LEU A 112 -5.01 7.76 9.48
CA LEU A 112 -5.11 6.50 10.22
C LEU A 112 -3.97 6.36 11.24
N THR A 113 -3.40 7.47 11.72
CA THR A 113 -2.27 7.43 12.66
C THR A 113 -2.60 6.62 13.91
N GLY A 114 -1.76 5.64 14.23
CA GLY A 114 -1.96 4.73 15.37
C GLY A 114 -3.24 3.89 15.31
N ALA A 115 -3.90 3.76 14.16
CA ALA A 115 -5.08 2.93 14.02
C ALA A 115 -4.73 1.45 14.14
N ASP A 116 -5.67 0.68 14.65
CA ASP A 116 -5.57 -0.77 14.75
C ASP A 116 -6.26 -1.44 13.56
N LEU A 117 -5.46 -1.88 12.59
CA LEU A 117 -5.87 -2.54 11.35
C LEU A 117 -5.44 -4.01 11.33
N HIS A 118 -5.21 -4.66 12.47
CA HIS A 118 -4.84 -6.08 12.46
C HIS A 118 -5.97 -6.95 11.88
N GLU A 119 -5.59 -7.96 11.09
CA GLU A 119 -6.51 -8.93 10.48
C GLU A 119 -7.63 -8.32 9.60
N VAL A 120 -7.50 -7.07 9.15
CA VAL A 120 -8.47 -6.46 8.23
C VAL A 120 -8.40 -7.10 6.84
N ASN A 121 -9.51 -7.06 6.10
CA ASN A 121 -9.50 -7.32 4.67
C ASN A 121 -9.84 -6.04 3.89
N LEU A 122 -8.82 -5.45 3.27
CA LEU A 122 -8.87 -4.21 2.51
C LEU A 122 -8.35 -4.46 1.08
N THR A 123 -8.80 -5.57 0.48
CA THR A 123 -8.44 -5.95 -0.88
C THR A 123 -8.80 -4.81 -1.85
N SER A 124 -7.83 -4.39 -2.67
CA SER A 124 -7.98 -3.29 -3.63
C SER A 124 -8.43 -1.94 -3.02
N ALA A 125 -8.24 -1.74 -1.71
CA ALA A 125 -8.50 -0.45 -1.08
C ALA A 125 -7.49 0.63 -1.54
N ILE A 126 -7.90 1.89 -1.44
CA ILE A 126 -7.14 3.04 -1.93
C ILE A 126 -6.70 3.89 -0.74
N PHE A 127 -5.39 3.99 -0.52
CA PHE A 127 -4.71 4.73 0.55
C PHE A 127 -3.79 5.83 0.02
N ASN A 128 -4.01 6.31 -1.20
CA ASN A 128 -3.15 7.34 -1.80
C ASN A 128 -2.97 8.52 -0.84
N GLU A 129 -1.73 8.86 -0.53
CA GLU A 129 -1.36 9.97 0.38
C GLU A 129 -1.96 9.86 1.81
N ALA A 130 -2.41 8.67 2.23
CA ALA A 130 -2.90 8.46 3.59
C ALA A 130 -1.75 8.44 4.61
N ASP A 131 -2.03 8.87 5.84
CA ASP A 131 -1.09 8.78 6.95
C ASP A 131 -1.47 7.61 7.86
N LEU A 132 -0.70 6.53 7.81
CA LEU A 132 -0.84 5.36 8.66
C LEU A 132 0.22 5.33 9.79
N THR A 133 0.99 6.41 10.01
CA THR A 133 2.13 6.39 10.94
C THR A 133 1.79 5.77 12.29
N GLY A 134 2.52 4.71 12.65
CA GLY A 134 2.37 3.96 13.89
C GLY A 134 1.14 3.06 13.95
N ALA A 135 0.45 2.82 12.83
CA ALA A 135 -0.64 1.86 12.76
C ALA A 135 -0.14 0.40 12.86
N SER A 136 -1.04 -0.49 13.24
CA SER A 136 -0.81 -1.94 13.19
C SER A 136 -1.57 -2.54 12.02
N LEU A 137 -0.86 -3.09 11.04
CA LEU A 137 -1.40 -3.82 9.89
C LEU A 137 -1.04 -5.32 9.95
N ASP A 138 -0.78 -5.84 11.15
CA ASP A 138 -0.38 -7.23 11.34
C ASP A 138 -1.46 -8.18 10.78
N ASN A 139 -1.02 -9.14 9.96
CA ASN A 139 -1.89 -10.10 9.26
C ASN A 139 -3.01 -9.48 8.41
N ALA A 140 -2.91 -8.21 8.03
CA ALA A 140 -3.87 -7.56 7.15
C ALA A 140 -3.83 -8.14 5.73
N LEU A 141 -4.98 -8.19 5.06
CA LEU A 141 -5.10 -8.54 3.65
C LEU A 141 -5.27 -7.27 2.82
N LEU A 142 -4.24 -6.88 2.09
CA LEU A 142 -4.17 -5.70 1.23
C LEU A 142 -3.78 -6.05 -0.24
N PRO A 143 -4.20 -7.19 -0.83
CA PRO A 143 -3.79 -7.50 -2.19
C PRO A 143 -4.36 -6.48 -3.18
N ASN A 144 -3.50 -6.03 -4.09
CA ASN A 144 -3.77 -4.98 -5.09
C ASN A 144 -4.16 -3.61 -4.49
N ALA A 145 -3.88 -3.35 -3.20
CA ALA A 145 -4.14 -2.04 -2.60
C ALA A 145 -3.25 -0.94 -3.22
N ASP A 146 -3.78 0.28 -3.29
CA ASP A 146 -3.10 1.46 -3.80
C ASP A 146 -2.61 2.35 -2.65
N LEU A 147 -1.35 2.21 -2.24
CA LEU A 147 -0.68 2.89 -1.13
C LEU A 147 0.31 3.94 -1.62
N ARG A 148 0.11 4.51 -2.81
CA ARG A 148 1.06 5.48 -3.38
C ARG A 148 1.19 6.70 -2.49
N ALA A 149 2.43 7.11 -2.24
CA ALA A 149 2.77 8.23 -1.37
C ALA A 149 2.17 8.15 0.05
N ALA A 150 1.72 6.97 0.50
CA ALA A 150 1.23 6.78 1.86
C ALA A 150 2.40 6.81 2.85
N THR A 151 2.12 7.20 4.10
CA THR A 151 3.10 7.19 5.20
C THR A 151 2.81 6.04 6.13
N LEU A 152 3.76 5.09 6.24
CA LEU A 152 3.73 3.89 7.07
C LEU A 152 4.98 3.81 7.96
N ASN A 153 5.44 4.96 8.47
CA ASN A 153 6.70 5.01 9.21
C ASN A 153 6.54 4.38 10.60
N GLY A 154 7.39 3.40 10.92
CA GLY A 154 7.37 2.71 12.21
C GLY A 154 6.17 1.78 12.40
N ASP A 155 5.40 1.51 11.34
CA ASP A 155 4.25 0.62 11.39
C ASP A 155 4.69 -0.84 11.56
N SER A 156 3.86 -1.64 12.23
CA SER A 156 3.96 -3.09 12.20
C SER A 156 3.08 -3.62 11.08
N ILE A 157 3.67 -4.31 10.11
CA ILE A 157 3.02 -4.86 8.91
C ILE A 157 3.31 -6.37 8.83
N THR A 158 3.52 -6.99 10.00
CA THR A 158 4.06 -8.35 10.11
C THR A 158 3.04 -9.36 9.58
N GLY A 159 3.48 -10.26 8.69
CA GLY A 159 2.62 -11.31 8.15
C GLY A 159 1.48 -10.84 7.23
N ALA A 160 1.41 -9.54 6.90
CA ALA A 160 0.38 -9.02 6.01
C ALA A 160 0.55 -9.53 4.56
N ASP A 161 -0.55 -9.53 3.80
CA ASP A 161 -0.54 -9.79 2.36
C ASP A 161 -0.67 -8.50 1.57
N LEU A 162 0.45 -8.05 0.99
CA LEU A 162 0.57 -6.90 0.09
C LEU A 162 0.83 -7.35 -1.37
N THR A 163 0.38 -8.55 -1.75
CA THR A 163 0.55 -9.07 -3.12
C THR A 163 0.05 -8.06 -4.14
N LYS A 164 0.92 -7.68 -5.09
CA LYS A 164 0.64 -6.70 -6.15
C LYS A 164 0.18 -5.32 -5.66
N ALA A 165 0.40 -4.98 -4.39
CA ALA A 165 0.12 -3.65 -3.88
C ALA A 165 1.04 -2.61 -4.53
N ASN A 166 0.54 -1.38 -4.67
CA ASN A 166 1.30 -0.26 -5.19
C ASN A 166 1.72 0.67 -4.06
N LEU A 167 3.00 0.64 -3.68
CA LEU A 167 3.63 1.50 -2.68
C LEU A 167 4.62 2.48 -3.32
N THR A 168 4.37 2.92 -4.57
CA THR A 168 5.22 3.91 -5.23
C THR A 168 5.32 5.18 -4.39
N ASP A 169 6.53 5.68 -4.17
CA ASP A 169 6.86 6.85 -3.36
C ASP A 169 6.38 6.79 -1.88
N ALA A 170 5.97 5.63 -1.38
CA ALA A 170 5.55 5.46 0.01
C ALA A 170 6.71 5.63 1.01
N LEU A 171 6.38 6.07 2.22
CA LEU A 171 7.33 6.22 3.32
C LEU A 171 7.16 5.05 4.30
N LEU A 172 8.18 4.23 4.43
CA LEU A 172 8.21 3.01 5.24
C LEU A 172 9.47 2.99 6.12
N ILE A 173 9.82 4.15 6.70
CA ILE A 173 11.06 4.30 7.45
C ILE A 173 10.90 3.59 8.79
N GLY A 174 11.79 2.62 9.06
CA GLY A 174 11.80 1.85 10.29
C GLY A 174 10.58 0.96 10.53
N SER A 175 9.76 0.70 9.50
CA SER A 175 8.63 -0.22 9.62
C SER A 175 9.08 -1.68 9.68
N ASP A 176 8.24 -2.53 10.27
CA ASP A 176 8.43 -3.97 10.34
C ASP A 176 7.57 -4.67 9.28
N LEU A 177 8.21 -5.15 8.21
CA LEU A 177 7.60 -5.97 7.16
C LEU A 177 8.08 -7.44 7.26
N SER A 178 8.39 -7.92 8.46
CA SER A 178 8.79 -9.31 8.66
C SER A 178 7.65 -10.26 8.27
N PHE A 179 7.98 -11.33 7.57
CA PHE A 179 7.04 -12.35 7.07
C PHE A 179 5.92 -11.83 6.14
N THR A 180 5.97 -10.56 5.72
CA THR A 180 5.00 -9.97 4.80
C THR A 180 5.12 -10.59 3.40
N ASN A 181 3.99 -10.82 2.74
CA ASN A 181 3.96 -11.21 1.33
C ASN A 181 3.85 -9.97 0.43
N LEU A 182 4.92 -9.63 -0.29
CA LEU A 182 5.00 -8.51 -1.22
C LEU A 182 5.15 -8.99 -2.67
N THR A 183 4.69 -10.20 -2.97
CA THR A 183 4.85 -10.80 -4.30
C THR A 183 4.29 -9.86 -5.39
N GLY A 184 5.13 -9.46 -6.34
CA GLY A 184 4.75 -8.55 -7.43
C GLY A 184 4.38 -7.13 -7.01
N ALA A 185 4.63 -6.73 -5.76
CA ALA A 185 4.38 -5.37 -5.28
C ALA A 185 5.32 -4.34 -5.95
N VAL A 186 4.85 -3.10 -6.07
CA VAL A 186 5.60 -2.00 -6.67
C VAL A 186 6.01 -1.01 -5.58
N LEU A 187 7.30 -0.88 -5.33
CA LEU A 187 7.92 0.00 -4.33
C LEU A 187 8.86 1.03 -4.99
N TRP A 188 8.58 1.45 -6.22
CA TRP A 188 9.40 2.44 -6.93
C TRP A 188 9.51 3.73 -6.11
N GLY A 189 10.74 4.19 -5.84
CA GLY A 189 10.98 5.51 -5.22
C GLY A 189 10.65 5.56 -3.73
N SER A 190 10.16 4.44 -3.17
CA SER A 190 9.80 4.33 -1.76
C SER A 190 11.01 4.52 -0.84
N ARG A 191 10.74 4.96 0.39
CA ARG A 191 11.74 5.19 1.43
C ARG A 191 11.62 4.12 2.50
N LEU A 192 12.59 3.21 2.53
CA LEU A 192 12.66 2.00 3.35
C LEU A 192 13.89 2.00 4.26
N THR A 193 14.39 3.18 4.63
CA THR A 193 15.55 3.28 5.52
C THR A 193 15.21 2.59 6.86
N ASP A 194 16.09 1.71 7.34
CA ASP A 194 15.92 0.91 8.56
C ASP A 194 14.71 -0.06 8.56
N ALA A 195 14.04 -0.29 7.42
CA ALA A 195 12.93 -1.23 7.35
C ALA A 195 13.38 -2.69 7.57
N GLN A 196 12.53 -3.50 8.21
CA GLN A 196 12.77 -4.91 8.47
C GLN A 196 11.96 -5.78 7.52
N PHE A 197 12.58 -6.81 6.95
CA PHE A 197 11.96 -7.75 6.01
C PHE A 197 12.34 -9.20 6.36
N ASP A 198 12.55 -9.52 7.63
CA ASP A 198 12.99 -10.87 8.00
C ASP A 198 11.93 -11.89 7.58
N GLY A 199 12.31 -12.85 6.74
CA GLY A 199 11.40 -13.87 6.21
C GLY A 199 10.32 -13.36 5.24
N ALA A 200 10.39 -12.11 4.77
CA ALA A 200 9.41 -11.56 3.81
C ALA A 200 9.51 -12.24 2.43
N ASN A 201 8.39 -12.37 1.73
CA ASN A 201 8.39 -12.80 0.33
C ASN A 201 8.41 -11.58 -0.59
N LEU A 202 9.55 -11.33 -1.23
CA LEU A 202 9.80 -10.21 -2.15
C LEU A 202 9.88 -10.70 -3.62
N THR A 203 9.24 -11.83 -3.92
CA THR A 203 9.27 -12.40 -5.27
C THR A 203 8.65 -11.43 -6.29
N ASP A 204 9.34 -11.16 -7.40
CA ASP A 204 8.91 -10.24 -8.45
C ASP A 204 8.64 -8.79 -7.96
N THR A 205 9.10 -8.41 -6.77
CA THR A 205 8.89 -7.07 -6.21
C THR A 205 9.79 -6.03 -6.90
N ASN A 206 9.24 -4.84 -7.16
CA ASN A 206 9.95 -3.76 -7.84
C ASN A 206 10.41 -2.65 -6.87
N PHE A 207 11.68 -2.63 -6.51
CA PHE A 207 12.34 -1.59 -5.69
C PHE A 207 13.11 -0.56 -6.54
N PHE A 208 12.72 -0.33 -7.81
CA PHE A 208 13.44 0.63 -8.66
C PHE A 208 13.58 2.00 -7.99
N GLN A 209 14.80 2.55 -7.94
CA GLN A 209 15.12 3.82 -7.27
C GLN A 209 14.69 3.96 -5.80
N ALA A 210 14.38 2.86 -5.11
CA ALA A 210 14.01 2.90 -3.69
C ALA A 210 15.22 3.16 -2.77
N ASP A 211 14.97 3.75 -1.61
CA ASP A 211 15.99 3.95 -0.56
C ASP A 211 15.89 2.86 0.50
N LEU A 212 16.71 1.81 0.41
CA LEU A 212 16.77 0.70 1.37
C LEU A 212 17.94 0.83 2.36
N ARG A 213 18.46 2.04 2.60
CA ARG A 213 19.64 2.20 3.47
C ARG A 213 19.40 1.54 4.84
N ARG A 214 20.34 0.69 5.25
CA ARG A 214 20.30 -0.07 6.52
C ARG A 214 19.10 -1.01 6.68
N ALA A 215 18.32 -1.27 5.63
CA ALA A 215 17.25 -2.25 5.68
C ALA A 215 17.77 -3.67 5.95
N ASP A 216 16.96 -4.49 6.62
CA ASP A 216 17.28 -5.86 6.95
C ASP A 216 16.51 -6.84 6.07
N LEU A 217 17.17 -7.40 5.06
CA LEU A 217 16.61 -8.36 4.10
C LEU A 217 17.07 -9.80 4.41
N ARG A 218 17.50 -10.10 5.64
CA ARG A 218 17.92 -11.46 6.00
C ARG A 218 16.70 -12.40 5.94
N GLY A 219 16.85 -13.53 5.28
CA GLY A 219 15.77 -14.52 5.19
C GLY A 219 14.64 -14.17 4.21
N ALA A 220 14.65 -12.96 3.63
CA ALA A 220 13.70 -12.59 2.59
C ALA A 220 13.94 -13.40 1.30
N ASP A 221 12.87 -13.76 0.60
CA ASP A 221 12.94 -14.32 -0.75
C ASP A 221 13.01 -13.19 -1.76
N LEU A 222 14.16 -13.01 -2.41
CA LEU A 222 14.39 -11.93 -3.39
C LEU A 222 14.21 -12.40 -4.84
N THR A 223 13.48 -13.50 -5.06
CA THR A 223 13.39 -14.11 -6.38
C THR A 223 12.87 -13.12 -7.42
N ASN A 224 13.66 -12.85 -8.47
CA ASN A 224 13.36 -11.87 -9.53
C ASN A 224 13.14 -10.41 -9.07
N ALA A 225 13.41 -10.07 -7.81
CA ALA A 225 13.21 -8.72 -7.30
C ALA A 225 14.09 -7.70 -8.04
N ASN A 226 13.54 -6.53 -8.36
CA ASN A 226 14.26 -5.46 -9.07
C ASN A 226 14.75 -4.38 -8.12
N PHE A 227 16.07 -4.31 -7.90
CA PHE A 227 16.73 -3.29 -7.09
C PHE A 227 17.49 -2.26 -7.94
N SER A 228 17.17 -2.13 -9.24
CA SER A 228 17.87 -1.21 -10.13
C SER A 228 17.72 0.24 -9.67
N GLY A 229 18.82 0.96 -9.54
CA GLY A 229 18.84 2.34 -9.04
C GLY A 229 18.60 2.47 -7.52
N ALA A 230 18.35 1.37 -6.79
CA ALA A 230 18.07 1.43 -5.35
C ALA A 230 19.32 1.74 -4.52
N ASP A 231 19.16 2.47 -3.42
CA ASP A 231 20.22 2.70 -2.44
C ASP A 231 20.29 1.57 -1.42
N MET A 232 21.25 0.68 -1.63
CA MET A 232 21.45 -0.53 -0.81
C MET A 232 22.57 -0.38 0.25
N ARG A 233 22.98 0.86 0.58
CA ARG A 233 24.08 1.09 1.55
C ARG A 233 23.68 0.60 2.94
N GLY A 234 24.50 -0.29 3.51
CA GLY A 234 24.25 -0.84 4.85
C GLY A 234 23.17 -1.91 4.91
N VAL A 235 22.58 -2.31 3.77
CA VAL A 235 21.61 -3.41 3.73
C VAL A 235 22.23 -4.70 4.24
N ARG A 236 21.47 -5.44 5.04
CA ARG A 236 21.83 -6.76 5.57
C ARG A 236 21.19 -7.84 4.70
N LEU A 237 21.98 -8.78 4.21
CA LEU A 237 21.54 -9.91 3.36
C LEU A 237 22.05 -11.23 3.93
N SER A 238 21.31 -12.31 3.71
CA SER A 238 21.80 -13.68 3.88
C SER A 238 22.22 -14.27 2.52
N ALA A 239 23.20 -15.18 2.52
CA ALA A 239 23.70 -15.79 1.28
C ALA A 239 22.62 -16.57 0.51
N ASN A 240 21.61 -17.09 1.23
CA ASN A 240 20.56 -17.94 0.66
C ASN A 240 19.43 -17.16 0.00
N ALA A 241 19.39 -15.83 0.16
CA ALA A 241 18.35 -14.95 -0.40
C ALA A 241 18.52 -14.68 -1.91
N LEU A 242 19.61 -15.15 -2.53
CA LEU A 242 20.04 -14.72 -3.85
C LEU A 242 19.61 -15.72 -4.94
N ARG A 243 18.33 -15.66 -5.36
CA ARG A 243 17.79 -16.41 -6.51
C ARG A 243 17.29 -15.47 -7.62
N ASN A 244 18.16 -15.06 -8.53
CA ASN A 244 17.89 -14.11 -9.63
C ASN A 244 17.46 -12.68 -9.23
N PRO A 245 17.97 -12.05 -8.14
CA PRO A 245 17.73 -10.62 -7.96
C PRO A 245 18.39 -9.81 -9.09
N GLN A 246 17.71 -8.76 -9.53
CA GLN A 246 18.17 -7.83 -10.55
C GLN A 246 18.76 -6.59 -9.90
N PHE A 247 20.01 -6.28 -10.24
CA PHE A 247 20.72 -5.09 -9.77
C PHE A 247 21.20 -4.27 -10.95
N GLY A 248 20.97 -2.95 -10.92
CA GLY A 248 21.35 -2.01 -11.97
C GLY A 248 21.63 -0.62 -11.41
N CYS A 249 22.34 0.23 -12.16
CA CYS A 249 22.82 1.53 -11.67
C CYS A 249 21.98 2.69 -12.24
N ASP A 250 21.73 3.72 -11.43
CA ASP A 250 21.38 5.08 -11.88
C ASP A 250 22.60 6.00 -11.64
N LYS A 251 22.80 7.03 -12.46
CA LYS A 251 23.88 8.02 -12.37
C LYS A 251 23.97 8.70 -10.98
N SER A 252 22.89 8.64 -10.20
CA SER A 252 22.74 9.26 -8.88
C SER A 252 23.06 8.32 -7.70
N THR A 253 22.91 7.01 -7.87
CA THR A 253 23.10 6.04 -6.79
C THR A 253 24.40 5.29 -6.97
N THR A 254 25.33 5.53 -6.05
CA THR A 254 26.61 4.84 -5.97
C THR A 254 26.39 3.35 -5.73
N TRP A 255 26.16 2.57 -6.78
CA TRP A 255 26.48 1.15 -6.86
C TRP A 255 28.01 1.01 -6.93
N SER A 256 28.71 1.62 -5.97
CA SER A 256 30.16 1.61 -5.81
C SER A 256 30.44 1.45 -4.32
N GLY A 257 30.59 0.20 -3.88
CA GLY A 257 30.74 -0.09 -2.45
C GLY A 257 31.02 -1.55 -2.11
N PRO A 258 31.18 -1.86 -0.81
CA PRO A 258 31.50 -3.21 -0.32
C PRO A 258 30.47 -4.26 -0.74
N ASN A 259 29.18 -3.92 -0.81
CA ASN A 259 28.11 -4.85 -1.18
C ASN A 259 28.20 -5.25 -2.66
N ARG A 260 28.43 -4.30 -3.57
CA ARG A 260 28.72 -4.62 -4.98
C ARG A 260 29.90 -5.56 -5.11
N ARG A 261 31.05 -5.24 -4.46
CA ARG A 261 32.24 -6.10 -4.55
C ARG A 261 32.00 -7.51 -4.00
N LYS A 262 31.17 -7.65 -2.96
CA LYS A 262 30.75 -8.96 -2.44
C LYS A 262 29.91 -9.73 -3.45
N LEU A 263 28.94 -9.08 -4.11
CA LEU A 263 28.09 -9.70 -5.13
C LEU A 263 28.87 -10.03 -6.42
N GLU A 264 29.73 -9.12 -6.87
CA GLU A 264 30.64 -9.36 -7.99
C GLU A 264 31.58 -10.52 -7.68
N ARG A 265 32.17 -10.57 -6.48
CA ARG A 265 33.00 -11.71 -6.06
C ARG A 265 32.21 -13.00 -5.97
N TYR A 266 30.96 -12.95 -5.51
CA TYR A 266 30.06 -14.11 -5.50
C TYR A 266 29.81 -14.63 -6.91
N CYS A 267 29.49 -13.75 -7.88
CA CYS A 267 29.34 -14.16 -9.28
C CYS A 267 30.65 -14.64 -9.91
N GLN A 268 31.79 -14.02 -9.58
CA GLN A 268 33.11 -14.49 -10.04
C GLN A 268 33.40 -15.92 -9.57
N LEU A 269 32.95 -16.30 -8.36
CA LEU A 269 33.12 -17.65 -7.83
C LEU A 269 32.16 -18.68 -8.45
N HIS A 270 30.97 -18.26 -8.90
CA HIS A 270 29.93 -19.15 -9.45
C HIS A 270 29.87 -19.16 -10.99
N GLY A 271 30.59 -18.26 -11.67
CA GLY A 271 30.69 -18.23 -13.13
C GLY A 271 29.32 -18.14 -13.82
N SER A 272 29.04 -19.06 -14.74
CA SER A 272 27.77 -19.16 -15.46
C SER A 272 26.58 -19.53 -14.56
N ASP A 273 26.84 -20.10 -13.39
CA ASP A 273 25.81 -20.49 -12.42
C ASP A 273 25.50 -19.34 -11.44
N CYS A 274 26.00 -18.12 -11.67
CA CYS A 274 25.64 -16.99 -10.83
C CYS A 274 24.13 -16.68 -10.97
N PRO A 275 23.34 -16.82 -9.90
CA PRO A 275 21.92 -16.53 -9.90
C PRO A 275 21.68 -15.03 -9.70
N ILE A 276 22.55 -14.13 -10.15
CA ILE A 276 22.40 -12.69 -9.91
C ILE A 276 22.54 -11.99 -11.25
N ILE A 277 21.57 -11.15 -11.58
CA ILE A 277 21.61 -10.37 -12.81
C ILE A 277 22.22 -9.01 -12.46
N LEU A 278 23.50 -8.83 -12.81
CA LEU A 278 24.21 -7.56 -12.68
C LEU A 278 24.17 -6.82 -14.01
N TRP A 279 23.36 -5.76 -14.09
CA TRP A 279 23.34 -4.89 -15.25
C TRP A 279 24.55 -3.94 -15.23
N PRO A 280 25.25 -3.76 -16.36
CA PRO A 280 26.39 -2.85 -16.43
C PRO A 280 25.96 -1.40 -16.14
N CYS A 281 26.71 -0.70 -15.28
CA CYS A 281 26.48 0.74 -15.11
C CYS A 281 26.85 1.47 -16.41
N PRO A 282 26.00 2.36 -16.96
CA PRO A 282 26.43 3.23 -18.04
C PRO A 282 27.58 4.13 -17.56
N THR A 283 28.76 3.98 -18.14
CA THR A 283 29.88 4.89 -17.93
C THR A 283 29.61 6.23 -18.63
N ALA A 284 30.22 7.32 -18.15
CA ALA A 284 30.10 8.65 -18.80
C ALA A 284 30.44 8.63 -20.32
N GLU A 285 31.23 7.65 -20.77
CA GLU A 285 31.64 7.46 -22.18
C GLU A 285 30.64 6.63 -23.02
N ARG A 286 29.66 5.97 -22.40
CA ARG A 286 28.63 5.18 -23.08
C ARG A 286 27.27 5.40 -22.41
N PRO A 287 26.55 6.47 -22.75
CA PRO A 287 25.18 6.66 -22.29
C PRO A 287 24.31 5.55 -22.91
N CYS A 288 23.99 4.52 -22.12
CA CYS A 288 23.10 3.41 -22.46
C CYS A 288 23.27 2.87 -23.89
N GLY A 289 24.45 2.30 -24.19
CA GLY A 289 24.76 1.72 -25.50
C GLY A 289 24.54 0.20 -25.54
N TYR A 290 23.61 -0.22 -26.41
CA TYR A 290 23.40 -1.52 -27.06
C TYR A 290 24.27 -2.71 -26.57
N LEU A 291 23.63 -3.76 -26.04
CA LEU A 291 24.21 -5.11 -25.97
C LEU A 291 23.74 -5.92 -27.19
N PRO A 292 24.65 -6.51 -27.99
CA PRO A 292 24.25 -7.35 -29.12
C PRO A 292 23.66 -8.67 -28.60
N GLY A 293 22.40 -8.95 -28.98
CA GLY A 293 21.69 -10.20 -28.65
C GLY A 293 20.35 -10.05 -27.94
N GLU A 294 19.95 -8.84 -27.55
CA GLU A 294 18.70 -8.62 -26.81
C GLU A 294 17.44 -8.62 -27.71
N SER A 295 16.34 -9.13 -27.14
CA SER A 295 14.99 -9.02 -27.74
C SER A 295 14.46 -7.58 -27.67
N THR A 296 13.54 -7.22 -28.57
CA THR A 296 12.95 -5.87 -28.62
C THR A 296 12.29 -5.45 -27.30
N ALA A 297 11.73 -6.40 -26.54
CA ALA A 297 11.13 -6.14 -25.23
C ALA A 297 12.16 -5.76 -24.16
N GLN A 298 13.31 -6.44 -24.14
CA GLN A 298 14.42 -6.12 -23.22
C GLN A 298 15.02 -4.74 -23.54
N LYS A 299 15.11 -4.40 -24.82
CA LYS A 299 15.55 -3.06 -25.28
C LYS A 299 14.60 -1.95 -24.85
N LEU A 300 13.28 -2.20 -24.85
CA LEU A 300 12.26 -1.23 -24.46
C LEU A 300 12.25 -0.97 -22.95
N VAL A 301 12.46 -2.00 -22.13
CA VAL A 301 12.63 -1.86 -20.67
C VAL A 301 13.88 -1.03 -20.36
N MET A 302 14.98 -1.27 -21.07
CA MET A 302 16.25 -0.54 -20.88
C MET A 302 16.15 0.94 -21.28
N LEU A 303 15.42 1.26 -22.36
CA LEU A 303 15.17 2.65 -22.78
C LEU A 303 14.30 3.42 -21.78
N ALA A 304 13.25 2.79 -21.24
CA ALA A 304 12.40 3.39 -20.21
C ALA A 304 13.14 3.60 -18.88
N GLN A 305 14.08 2.73 -18.54
CA GLN A 305 14.92 2.84 -17.34
C GLN A 305 16.00 3.93 -17.44
N CYS A 306 16.50 4.23 -18.64
CA CYS A 306 17.52 5.27 -18.86
C CYS A 306 16.97 6.68 -19.07
N TYR A 307 15.70 6.82 -19.49
CA TYR A 307 15.08 8.13 -19.76
C TYR A 307 13.66 8.21 -19.17
N PRO A 308 13.54 8.59 -17.88
CA PRO A 308 12.23 8.69 -17.20
C PRO A 308 11.26 9.66 -17.88
N GLU A 309 11.77 10.66 -18.59
CA GLU A 309 10.98 11.66 -19.35
C GLU A 309 10.14 11.08 -20.52
N TYR A 310 10.37 9.82 -20.90
CA TYR A 310 9.59 9.13 -21.94
C TYR A 310 8.64 8.05 -21.39
N ALA A 311 8.62 7.82 -20.07
CA ALA A 311 7.65 6.91 -19.46
C ALA A 311 6.24 7.52 -19.57
N GLY A 312 5.35 6.89 -20.35
CA GLY A 312 3.94 7.28 -20.47
C GLY A 312 3.52 8.04 -21.73
N ARG A 313 4.40 8.25 -22.72
CA ARG A 313 3.99 8.75 -24.05
C ARG A 313 3.58 7.59 -24.98
N PRO A 314 2.47 7.67 -25.73
CA PRO A 314 2.20 6.72 -26.79
C PRO A 314 3.24 6.88 -27.90
N TRP A 315 3.89 5.78 -28.28
CA TRP A 315 4.91 5.75 -29.31
C TRP A 315 4.22 5.66 -30.68
N THR A 316 4.38 6.68 -31.53
CA THR A 316 4.05 6.64 -32.96
C THR A 316 5.18 6.03 -33.77
#